data_AF-A0A2M7RG10-F1
#
_entry.id   AF-A0A2M7RG10-F1
#
_cell.length_a   1.000
_cell.length_b   1.000
_cell.length_c   1.000
_cell.angle_alpha   90.00
_cell.angle_beta   90.00
_cell.angle_gamma   90.00
#
_symmetry.space_group_name_H-M   'P 1'
#
loop_
_entity.id
_entity.type
_entity.pdbx_description
1 polymer ?
#
loop_
_entity_poly.entity_id
_entity_poly.type
_entity_poly.pdbx_seq_one_letter_code
_entity_poly.pdbx_strand_id
1 'polypeptide(L)'
;GLILTTKNYDELDYNLSVYILYLSILVVYFLIISTRSLYKKYKNSKGLTKLQLKYFLLGYTVSVLSLLFLSFYGAVISRISDEQFLIYISISIIFPIITTYSILRYRLMDINFVIKRGVTHIVSLIIIVAVYTYLVLITQNFLEINQLWTTLMIILIIAVTIFPFRKWLFSAVDNLFYKEEIERRKKADDLIAKLPKVSEYDQIQEEIYSLITKDKEISEVRILISDNEKGMLETTYPKGAKKVTIPENLPMIRYLSEEKTVLVKEEIPYLLNLTSESKISVLKDLEAELLQTNTEVLITLKSDYKKLIGLILVGPKKSGNAYTVQDINFFKKISAEASIGLANVLLYKHTIEGLKRRIEKGEIGVD
;
A
#
# COMPACT_ATOMS: atom_id res chain seq x y z
N GLY A 1 26.59 62.42 30.23
CA GLY A 1 26.71 62.25 28.76
C GLY A 1 26.11 60.92 28.40
N LEU A 2 24.90 60.93 27.84
CA LEU A 2 24.01 59.79 27.70
C LEU A 2 23.52 59.80 26.24
N ILE A 3 24.37 59.35 25.30
CA ILE A 3 24.09 59.32 23.84
C ILE A 3 24.65 58.03 23.21
N LEU A 4 24.64 56.91 23.93
CA LEU A 4 25.16 55.62 23.40
C LEU A 4 24.14 54.47 23.39
N THR A 5 22.83 54.74 23.50
CA THR A 5 21.82 53.67 23.61
C THR A 5 20.79 53.60 22.49
N THR A 6 20.67 54.58 21.60
CA THR A 6 19.67 54.53 20.50
C THR A 6 20.24 53.89 19.23
N LYS A 7 21.50 54.19 18.87
CA LYS A 7 22.10 53.75 17.61
C LYS A 7 22.26 52.22 17.48
N ASN A 8 22.54 51.53 18.58
CA ASN A 8 22.66 50.06 18.61
C ASN A 8 21.31 49.32 18.54
N TYR A 9 20.22 49.96 18.98
CA TYR A 9 18.88 49.39 18.86
C TYR A 9 18.35 49.51 17.43
N ASP A 10 18.55 50.67 16.80
CA ASP A 10 18.12 50.89 15.40
C ASP A 10 18.90 50.00 14.41
N GLU A 11 20.18 49.74 14.64
CA GLU A 11 20.99 48.82 13.81
C GLU A 11 20.57 47.34 13.98
N LEU A 12 20.10 46.94 15.17
CA LEU A 12 19.62 45.57 15.43
C LEU A 12 18.26 45.32 14.76
N ASP A 13 17.34 46.29 14.83
CA ASP A 13 16.02 46.22 14.17
C ASP A 13 16.12 46.29 12.63
N TYR A 14 17.08 47.04 12.10
CA TYR A 14 17.35 47.08 10.67
C TYR A 14 17.86 45.72 10.15
N ASN A 15 18.79 45.08 10.86
CA ASN A 15 19.28 43.75 10.47
C ASN A 15 18.20 42.67 10.59
N LEU A 16 17.34 42.76 11.61
CA LEU A 16 16.23 41.83 11.81
C LEU A 16 15.17 41.95 10.70
N SER A 17 14.79 43.17 10.32
CA SER A 17 13.81 43.42 9.24
C SER A 17 14.32 42.96 7.88
N VAL A 18 15.60 43.18 7.56
CA VAL A 18 16.25 42.67 6.34
C VAL A 18 16.27 41.13 6.32
N TYR A 19 16.55 40.50 7.46
CA TYR A 19 16.55 39.03 7.58
C TYR A 19 15.14 38.45 7.38
N ILE A 20 14.10 39.05 7.99
CA ILE A 20 12.71 38.64 7.82
C ILE A 20 12.27 38.79 6.36
N LEU A 21 12.65 39.89 5.70
CA LEU A 21 12.35 40.13 4.29
C LEU A 21 13.02 39.07 3.40
N TYR A 22 14.30 38.76 3.62
CA TYR A 22 15.02 37.71 2.90
C TYR A 22 14.35 36.33 3.08
N LEU A 23 14.01 35.97 4.32
CA LEU A 23 13.36 34.70 4.65
C LEU A 23 11.97 34.60 4.00
N SER A 24 11.21 35.70 3.97
CA SER A 24 9.90 35.75 3.30
C SER A 24 9.99 35.52 1.79
N ILE A 25 10.96 36.14 1.12
CA ILE A 25 11.21 35.97 -0.32
C ILE A 25 11.58 34.51 -0.62
N LEU A 26 12.44 33.93 0.21
CA LEU A 26 12.85 32.53 0.08
C LEU A 26 11.67 31.57 0.26
N VAL A 27 10.80 31.80 1.25
CA VAL A 27 9.57 31.00 1.46
C VAL A 27 8.65 31.09 0.25
N VAL A 28 8.38 32.28 -0.27
CA VAL A 28 7.54 32.48 -1.46
C VAL A 28 8.13 31.77 -2.68
N TYR A 29 9.44 31.84 -2.87
CA TYR A 29 10.14 31.13 -3.94
C TYR A 29 9.95 29.61 -3.85
N PHE A 30 10.12 29.01 -2.67
CA PHE A 30 9.89 27.59 -2.45
C PHE A 30 8.43 27.17 -2.67
N LEU A 31 7.47 28.00 -2.25
CA LEU A 31 6.04 27.75 -2.50
C LEU A 31 5.71 27.72 -4.00
N ILE A 32 6.25 28.65 -4.77
CA ILE A 32 6.04 28.70 -6.22
C ILE A 32 6.63 27.45 -6.90
N ILE A 33 7.84 27.05 -6.54
CA ILE A 33 8.48 25.85 -7.09
C ILE A 33 7.70 24.58 -6.73
N SER A 34 7.31 24.45 -5.47
CA SER A 34 6.52 23.33 -4.97
C SER A 34 5.21 23.20 -5.76
N THR A 35 4.45 24.31 -5.88
CA THR A 35 3.19 24.35 -6.64
C THR A 35 3.39 23.92 -8.10
N ARG A 36 4.43 24.45 -8.77
CA ARG A 36 4.75 24.13 -10.16
C ARG A 36 5.11 22.65 -10.34
N SER A 37 5.97 22.12 -9.46
CA SER A 37 6.37 20.72 -9.47
C SER A 37 5.16 19.79 -9.30
N LEU A 38 4.31 20.11 -8.33
CA LEU A 38 3.12 19.34 -7.99
C LEU A 38 2.07 19.36 -9.12
N TYR A 39 1.86 20.53 -9.73
CA TYR A 39 0.95 20.69 -10.87
C TYR A 39 1.45 19.95 -12.12
N LYS A 40 2.76 20.01 -12.42
CA LYS A 40 3.37 19.24 -13.51
C LYS A 40 3.16 17.73 -13.31
N LYS A 41 3.36 17.25 -12.07
CA LYS A 41 3.14 15.84 -11.70
C LYS A 41 1.66 15.46 -11.84
N TYR A 42 0.74 16.33 -11.43
CA TYR A 42 -0.71 16.13 -11.60
C TYR A 42 -1.11 15.99 -13.07
N LYS A 43 -0.61 16.88 -13.95
CA LYS A 43 -0.93 16.85 -15.39
C LYS A 43 -0.47 15.56 -16.07
N ASN A 44 0.67 15.03 -15.65
CA ASN A 44 1.28 13.83 -16.24
C ASN A 44 0.79 12.51 -15.61
N SER A 45 0.02 12.58 -14.53
CA SER A 45 -0.50 11.39 -13.83
C SER A 45 -1.84 10.93 -14.39
N LYS A 46 -2.13 9.63 -14.29
CA LYS A 46 -3.40 9.00 -14.66
C LYS A 46 -3.95 8.16 -13.48
N GLY A 47 -5.23 7.79 -13.54
CA GLY A 47 -5.88 6.92 -12.54
C GLY A 47 -5.84 7.50 -11.11
N LEU A 48 -5.62 6.62 -10.12
CA LEU A 48 -5.54 6.98 -8.69
C LEU A 48 -4.54 8.11 -8.45
N THR A 49 -3.35 8.05 -9.04
CA THR A 49 -2.27 9.03 -8.81
C THR A 49 -2.70 10.45 -9.18
N LYS A 50 -3.53 10.60 -10.22
CA LYS A 50 -4.10 11.90 -10.59
C LYS A 50 -5.11 12.38 -9.55
N LEU A 51 -5.96 11.50 -9.04
CA LEU A 51 -6.93 11.81 -7.98
C LEU A 51 -6.21 12.18 -6.67
N GLN A 52 -5.17 11.43 -6.31
CA GLN A 52 -4.26 11.67 -5.19
C GLN A 52 -3.65 13.05 -5.25
N LEU A 53 -3.04 13.38 -6.38
CA LEU A 53 -2.42 14.69 -6.59
C LEU A 53 -3.46 15.81 -6.66
N LYS A 54 -4.68 15.58 -7.15
CA LYS A 54 -5.77 16.57 -7.15
C LYS A 54 -6.13 17.00 -5.74
N TYR A 55 -6.42 16.05 -4.85
CA TYR A 55 -6.80 16.36 -3.48
C TYR A 55 -5.61 16.87 -2.66
N PHE A 56 -4.41 16.37 -2.91
CA PHE A 56 -3.20 16.91 -2.29
C PHE A 56 -2.93 18.35 -2.75
N LEU A 57 -3.11 18.68 -4.04
CA LEU A 57 -3.05 20.05 -4.56
C LEU A 57 -4.09 20.95 -3.91
N LEU A 58 -5.33 20.48 -3.75
CA LEU A 58 -6.42 21.24 -3.12
C LEU A 58 -6.11 21.53 -1.65
N GLY A 59 -5.67 20.52 -0.90
CA GLY A 59 -5.20 20.72 0.47
C GLY A 59 -4.06 21.72 0.52
N TYR A 60 -3.01 21.50 -0.27
CA TYR A 60 -1.84 22.35 -0.34
C TYR A 60 -2.21 23.82 -0.63
N THR A 61 -3.09 24.07 -1.62
CA THR A 61 -3.56 25.42 -1.93
C THR A 61 -4.31 26.06 -0.77
N VAL A 62 -5.21 25.32 -0.09
CA VAL A 62 -5.93 25.83 1.09
C VAL A 62 -4.96 26.22 2.20
N SER A 63 -3.92 25.42 2.51
CA SER A 63 -2.91 25.81 3.50
C SER A 63 -2.12 27.05 3.11
N VAL A 64 -1.68 27.13 1.84
CA VAL A 64 -0.88 28.27 1.39
C VAL A 64 -1.73 29.54 1.47
N LEU A 65 -2.99 29.47 1.04
CA LEU A 65 -3.92 30.59 1.16
C LEU A 65 -4.17 30.97 2.63
N SER A 66 -4.36 29.97 3.49
CA SER A 66 -4.55 30.19 4.93
C SER A 66 -3.33 30.84 5.58
N LEU A 67 -2.12 30.40 5.24
CA LEU A 67 -0.87 30.97 5.74
C LEU A 67 -0.70 32.41 5.25
N LEU A 68 -0.91 32.66 3.96
CA LEU A 68 -0.81 34.00 3.38
C LEU A 68 -1.84 34.95 3.98
N PHE A 69 -3.09 34.50 4.16
CA PHE A 69 -4.14 35.29 4.81
C PHE A 69 -3.76 35.64 6.25
N LEU A 70 -3.21 34.71 7.02
CA LEU A 70 -2.77 34.94 8.39
C LEU A 70 -1.55 35.85 8.50
N SER A 71 -0.58 35.69 7.61
CA SER A 71 0.59 36.57 7.52
C SER A 71 0.18 37.99 7.15
N PHE A 72 -0.75 38.14 6.19
CA PHE A 72 -1.29 39.44 5.81
C PHE A 72 -2.09 40.08 6.95
N TYR A 73 -2.98 39.32 7.60
CA TYR A 73 -3.77 39.79 8.73
C TYR A 73 -2.88 40.26 9.88
N GLY A 74 -1.84 39.49 10.23
CA GLY A 74 -0.86 39.85 11.26
C GLY A 74 -0.03 41.09 10.92
N ALA A 75 0.38 41.23 9.66
CA ALA A 75 1.15 42.38 9.20
C ALA A 75 0.32 43.68 9.16
N VAL A 76 -0.98 43.59 8.87
CA VAL A 76 -1.86 44.77 8.76
C VAL A 76 -2.38 45.23 10.13
N ILE A 77 -2.66 44.31 11.07
CA ILE A 77 -3.38 44.64 12.32
C ILE A 77 -2.46 44.87 13.54
N SER A 78 -1.15 44.72 13.39
CA SER A 78 -0.12 45.32 14.29
C SER A 78 -0.33 45.18 15.80
N ARG A 79 0.13 44.05 16.35
CA ARG A 79 0.66 43.77 17.71
C ARG A 79 0.16 42.39 18.12
N ILE A 80 1.00 41.39 17.88
CA ILE A 80 0.75 40.01 18.31
C ILE A 80 0.76 40.02 19.84
N SER A 81 -0.43 40.11 20.45
CA SER A 81 -0.62 39.70 21.83
C SER A 81 -0.52 38.18 21.92
N ASP A 82 -0.20 37.64 23.10
CA ASP A 82 -0.14 36.18 23.33
C ASP A 82 -1.44 35.45 22.90
N GLU A 83 -2.58 36.15 22.93
CA GLU A 83 -3.87 35.63 22.45
C GLU A 83 -3.92 35.41 20.93
N GLN A 84 -3.21 36.22 20.13
CA GLN A 84 -3.16 36.05 18.67
C GLN A 84 -2.32 34.82 18.29
N PHE A 85 -1.27 34.50 19.07
CA PHE A 85 -0.45 33.30 18.88
C PHE A 85 -1.27 32.00 18.95
N LEU A 86 -2.28 31.94 19.84
CA LEU A 86 -3.20 30.80 19.94
C LEU A 86 -4.08 30.66 18.68
N ILE A 87 -4.49 31.77 18.07
CA ILE A 87 -5.22 31.78 16.80
C ILE A 87 -4.34 31.28 15.66
N TYR A 88 -3.05 31.69 15.63
CA TYR A 88 -2.06 31.19 14.68
C TYR A 88 -1.87 29.67 14.75
N ILE A 89 -1.74 29.12 15.97
CA ILE A 89 -1.65 27.67 16.19
C ILE A 89 -2.93 26.95 15.75
N SER A 90 -4.09 27.48 16.13
CA SER A 90 -5.39 26.85 15.85
C SER A 90 -5.64 26.69 14.36
N ILE A 91 -5.33 27.73 13.56
CA ILE A 91 -5.53 27.71 12.11
C ILE A 91 -4.47 26.84 11.40
N SER A 92 -3.25 26.81 11.92
CA SER A 92 -2.19 25.94 11.40
C SER A 92 -2.49 24.45 11.59
N ILE A 93 -3.34 24.08 12.58
CA ILE A 93 -3.79 22.71 12.83
C ILE A 93 -4.95 22.30 11.89
N ILE A 94 -5.74 23.25 11.39
CA ILE A 94 -6.86 22.96 10.48
C ILE A 94 -6.37 22.32 9.17
N PHE A 95 -5.24 22.81 8.62
CA PHE A 95 -4.67 22.25 7.41
C PHE A 95 -4.28 20.77 7.51
N PRO A 96 -3.47 20.32 8.48
CA PRO A 96 -3.14 18.91 8.63
C PRO A 96 -4.38 18.08 8.95
N ILE A 97 -5.41 18.61 9.64
CA ILE A 97 -6.68 17.90 9.85
C ILE A 97 -7.42 17.67 8.52
N ILE A 98 -7.62 18.71 7.71
CA ILE A 98 -8.32 18.60 6.43
C ILE A 98 -7.55 17.70 5.46
N THR A 99 -6.22 17.81 5.44
CA THR A 99 -5.35 16.99 4.61
C THR A 99 -5.39 15.54 5.06
N THR A 100 -5.30 15.29 6.36
CA THR A 100 -5.43 13.94 6.95
C THR A 100 -6.80 13.35 6.63
N TYR A 101 -7.88 14.10 6.81
CA TYR A 101 -9.24 13.69 6.46
C TYR A 101 -9.36 13.33 4.98
N SER A 102 -8.79 14.15 4.09
CA SER A 102 -8.80 13.90 2.64
C SER A 102 -8.01 12.64 2.28
N ILE A 103 -6.85 12.42 2.91
CA ILE A 103 -6.06 11.20 2.72
C ILE A 103 -6.84 9.97 3.20
N LEU A 104 -7.49 10.07 4.37
CA LEU A 104 -8.27 8.99 4.96
C LEU A 104 -9.51 8.64 4.13
N ARG A 105 -10.34 9.63 3.81
CA ARG A 105 -11.63 9.43 3.12
C ARG A 105 -11.45 9.00 1.67
N TYR A 106 -10.42 9.50 1.00
CA TYR A 106 -10.19 9.21 -0.42
C TYR A 106 -9.05 8.22 -0.68
N ARG A 107 -8.52 7.56 0.38
CA ARG A 107 -7.45 6.54 0.31
C ARG A 107 -6.27 6.98 -0.58
N LEU A 108 -5.83 8.22 -0.37
CA LEU A 108 -4.90 8.88 -1.30
C LEU A 108 -3.47 8.35 -1.23
N MET A 109 -3.14 7.51 -0.24
CA MET A 109 -1.88 6.76 -0.16
C MET A 109 -2.18 5.47 0.63
N ASP A 110 -1.46 4.38 0.36
CA ASP A 110 -1.53 3.16 1.21
C ASP A 110 -0.77 3.39 2.52
N ILE A 111 -1.24 4.35 3.31
CA ILE A 111 -0.65 4.76 4.60
C ILE A 111 -1.38 4.14 5.78
N ASN A 112 -2.30 3.19 5.55
CA ASN A 112 -3.04 2.51 6.63
C ASN A 112 -2.10 1.97 7.72
N PHE A 113 -0.93 1.44 7.30
CA PHE A 113 0.12 1.01 8.22
C PHE A 113 0.73 2.15 9.06
N VAL A 114 0.99 3.30 8.43
CA VAL A 114 1.55 4.49 9.08
C VAL A 114 0.53 5.12 10.03
N ILE A 115 -0.74 5.20 9.62
CA ILE A 115 -1.86 5.69 10.44
C ILE A 115 -2.02 4.83 11.69
N LYS A 116 -2.05 3.50 11.55
CA LYS A 116 -2.17 2.58 12.68
C LYS A 116 -1.09 2.83 13.73
N ARG A 117 0.16 2.93 13.28
CA ARG A 117 1.28 3.26 14.18
C ARG A 117 1.12 4.65 14.76
N GLY A 118 0.83 5.65 13.93
CA GLY A 118 0.68 7.06 14.33
C GLY A 118 -0.42 7.27 15.36
N VAL A 119 -1.65 6.83 15.09
CA VAL A 119 -2.79 6.92 16.00
C VAL A 119 -2.49 6.19 17.30
N THR A 120 -1.96 4.97 17.23
CA THR A 120 -1.63 4.23 18.46
C THR A 120 -0.57 4.95 19.28
N HIS A 121 0.46 5.53 18.64
CA HIS A 121 1.48 6.33 19.32
C HIS A 121 0.92 7.61 19.94
N ILE A 122 0.10 8.37 19.21
CA ILE A 122 -0.51 9.61 19.69
C ILE A 122 -1.47 9.33 20.85
N VAL A 123 -2.37 8.36 20.71
CA VAL A 123 -3.31 7.99 21.77
C VAL A 123 -2.56 7.45 22.99
N SER A 124 -1.53 6.62 22.79
CA SER A 124 -0.68 6.16 23.91
C SER A 124 -0.04 7.35 24.62
N LEU A 125 0.53 8.29 23.87
CA LEU A 125 1.17 9.49 24.42
C LEU A 125 0.20 10.36 25.21
N ILE A 126 -0.99 10.64 24.66
CA ILE A 126 -2.04 11.40 25.36
C ILE A 126 -2.42 10.73 26.68
N ILE A 127 -2.60 9.41 26.67
CA ILE A 127 -2.99 8.66 27.88
C ILE A 127 -1.85 8.64 28.90
N ILE A 128 -0.59 8.48 28.47
CA ILE A 128 0.57 8.55 29.37
C ILE A 128 0.64 9.92 30.02
N VAL A 129 0.50 11.00 29.25
CA VAL A 129 0.49 12.37 29.78
C VAL A 129 -0.66 12.56 30.75
N ALA A 130 -1.88 12.13 30.39
CA ALA A 130 -3.05 12.24 31.26
C ALA A 130 -2.90 11.47 32.58
N VAL A 131 -2.41 10.22 32.53
CA VAL A 131 -2.19 9.38 33.71
C VAL A 131 -1.06 9.95 34.57
N TYR A 132 0.04 10.39 33.97
CA TYR A 132 1.13 11.05 34.68
C TYR A 132 0.62 12.30 35.41
N THR A 133 -0.06 13.19 34.70
CA THR A 133 -0.64 14.41 35.27
C THR A 133 -1.61 14.08 36.40
N TYR A 134 -2.50 13.09 36.21
CA TYR A 134 -3.45 12.66 37.23
C TYR A 134 -2.76 12.12 38.49
N LEU A 135 -1.74 11.28 38.34
CA LEU A 135 -0.99 10.71 39.46
C LEU A 135 -0.21 11.78 40.22
N VAL A 136 0.41 12.73 39.52
CA VAL A 136 1.10 13.87 40.16
C VAL A 136 0.10 14.72 40.95
N LEU A 137 -1.06 15.05 40.37
CA LEU A 137 -2.09 15.85 41.05
C LEU A 137 -2.63 15.15 42.30
N ILE A 138 -2.86 13.84 42.26
CA ILE A 138 -3.33 13.10 43.44
C ILE A 138 -2.26 13.05 44.52
N THR A 139 -1.04 12.70 44.14
CA THR A 139 0.03 12.54 45.11
C THR A 139 0.35 13.87 45.78
N GLN A 140 0.45 14.97 45.04
CA GLN A 140 0.66 16.30 45.63
C GLN A 140 -0.48 16.76 46.56
N ASN A 141 -1.74 16.42 46.25
CA ASN A 141 -2.89 16.93 47.01
C ASN A 141 -3.36 16.04 48.16
N PHE A 142 -3.08 14.73 48.12
CA PHE A 142 -3.66 13.76 49.07
C PHE A 142 -2.63 12.94 49.85
N LEU A 143 -1.40 12.85 49.36
CA LEU A 143 -0.36 12.02 49.95
C LEU A 143 0.84 12.93 50.19
N GLU A 144 1.07 13.39 51.42
CA GLU A 144 2.23 14.21 51.81
C GLU A 144 3.57 13.43 51.72
N ILE A 145 3.77 12.71 50.63
CA ILE A 145 4.95 11.94 50.28
C ILE A 145 5.95 12.90 49.65
N ASN A 146 7.21 12.73 50.01
CA ASN A 146 8.32 13.45 49.41
C ASN A 146 8.31 13.34 47.88
N GLN A 147 8.42 14.49 47.21
CA GLN A 147 8.34 14.66 45.76
C GLN A 147 9.29 13.73 44.96
N LEU A 148 10.46 13.40 45.51
CA LEU A 148 11.41 12.48 44.89
C LEU A 148 10.84 11.05 44.80
N TRP A 149 10.29 10.55 45.91
CA TRP A 149 9.72 9.20 45.98
C TRP A 149 8.46 9.05 45.13
N THR A 150 7.62 10.09 45.11
CA THR A 150 6.46 10.19 44.23
C THR A 150 6.85 10.09 42.76
N THR A 151 7.88 10.84 42.34
CA THR A 151 8.36 10.83 40.95
C THR A 151 8.89 9.45 40.56
N LEU A 152 9.69 8.82 41.43
CA LEU A 152 10.24 7.48 41.19
C LEU A 152 9.16 6.40 41.09
N MET A 153 8.14 6.44 41.96
CA MET A 153 7.01 5.51 41.91
C MET A 153 6.20 5.66 40.61
N ILE A 154 5.93 6.89 40.18
CA ILE A 154 5.17 7.15 38.95
C ILE A 154 5.95 6.65 37.71
N ILE A 155 7.26 6.92 37.64
CA ILE A 155 8.11 6.41 36.56
C ILE A 155 8.06 4.89 36.50
N LEU A 156 8.14 4.21 37.65
CA LEU A 156 8.08 2.74 37.72
C LEU A 156 6.73 2.21 37.25
N ILE A 157 5.62 2.81 37.70
CA ILE A 157 4.25 2.42 37.31
C ILE A 157 4.06 2.59 35.80
N ILE A 158 4.50 3.71 35.23
CA ILE A 158 4.42 3.96 33.79
C ILE A 158 5.27 2.93 33.03
N ALA A 159 6.51 2.68 33.45
CA ALA A 159 7.41 1.74 32.79
C ALA A 159 6.84 0.31 32.73
N VAL A 160 6.17 -0.15 33.79
CA VAL A 160 5.56 -1.49 33.83
C VAL A 160 4.25 -1.54 33.02
N THR A 161 3.44 -0.48 33.07
CA THR A 161 2.08 -0.49 32.48
C THR A 161 2.06 -0.16 30.99
N ILE A 162 3.05 0.60 30.50
CA ILE A 162 3.04 1.13 29.12
C ILE A 162 3.05 0.04 28.05
N PHE A 163 3.82 -1.03 28.25
CA PHE A 163 3.95 -2.10 27.27
C PHE A 163 2.66 -2.93 27.09
N PRO A 164 2.04 -3.49 28.15
CA PRO A 164 0.78 -4.21 28.02
C PRO A 164 -0.35 -3.29 27.54
N PHE A 165 -0.40 -2.05 28.00
CA PHE A 165 -1.40 -1.07 27.59
C PHE A 165 -1.32 -0.75 26.09
N ARG A 166 -0.10 -0.49 25.59
CA ARG A 166 0.12 -0.22 24.16
C ARG A 166 -0.29 -1.40 23.28
N LYS A 167 -0.03 -2.64 23.71
CA LYS A 167 -0.47 -3.85 22.99
C LYS A 167 -2.00 -3.95 22.93
N TRP A 168 -2.68 -3.69 24.05
CA TRP A 168 -4.14 -3.66 24.10
C TRP A 168 -4.72 -2.58 23.19
N LEU A 169 -4.15 -1.36 23.23
CA LEU A 169 -4.62 -0.24 22.43
C LEU A 169 -4.44 -0.47 20.93
N PHE A 170 -3.33 -1.08 20.51
CA PHE A 170 -3.13 -1.52 19.13
C PHE A 170 -4.24 -2.47 18.66
N SER A 171 -4.59 -3.45 19.50
CA SER A 171 -5.65 -4.42 19.17
C SER A 171 -7.04 -3.77 19.15
N ALA A 172 -7.29 -2.79 20.02
CA ALA A 172 -8.55 -2.06 20.04
C ALA A 172 -8.72 -1.19 18.78
N VAL A 173 -7.68 -0.45 18.39
CA VAL A 173 -7.67 0.37 17.17
C VAL A 173 -7.85 -0.50 15.92
N ASP A 174 -7.22 -1.67 15.86
CA ASP A 174 -7.43 -2.62 14.75
C ASP A 174 -8.89 -3.07 14.62
N ASN A 175 -9.51 -3.45 15.75
CA ASN A 175 -10.89 -3.92 15.76
C ASN A 175 -11.90 -2.80 15.50
N LEU A 176 -11.63 -1.56 15.90
CA LEU A 176 -12.56 -0.44 15.68
C LEU A 176 -12.55 0.05 14.22
N PHE A 177 -11.38 0.19 13.62
CA PHE A 177 -11.26 0.81 12.30
C PHE A 177 -11.32 -0.18 11.12
N TYR A 178 -10.96 -1.45 11.34
CA TYR A 178 -10.71 -2.37 10.23
C TYR A 178 -11.37 -3.74 10.39
N LYS A 179 -12.33 -3.91 11.31
CA LYS A 179 -13.03 -5.20 11.52
C LYS A 179 -13.51 -5.83 10.22
N GLU A 180 -14.19 -5.07 9.37
CA GLU A 180 -14.68 -5.57 8.08
C GLU A 180 -13.55 -5.95 7.11
N GLU A 181 -12.46 -5.19 7.09
CA GLU A 181 -11.33 -5.49 6.21
C GLU A 181 -10.56 -6.73 6.69
N ILE A 182 -10.39 -6.88 8.00
CA ILE A 182 -9.80 -8.07 8.62
C ILE A 182 -10.68 -9.29 8.36
N GLU A 183 -11.99 -9.19 8.54
CA GLU A 183 -12.93 -10.28 8.26
C GLU A 183 -12.95 -10.65 6.76
N ARG A 184 -12.91 -9.66 5.85
CA ARG A 184 -12.79 -9.91 4.41
C ARG A 184 -11.48 -10.64 4.07
N ARG A 185 -10.34 -10.17 4.60
CA ARG A 185 -9.03 -10.82 4.39
C ARG A 185 -9.04 -12.24 4.92
N LYS A 186 -9.58 -12.46 6.11
CA LYS A 186 -9.67 -13.79 6.72
C LYS A 186 -10.51 -14.74 5.89
N LYS A 187 -11.69 -14.30 5.42
CA LYS A 187 -12.52 -15.08 4.49
C LYS A 187 -11.77 -15.43 3.20
N ALA A 188 -11.03 -14.47 2.64
CA ALA A 188 -10.25 -14.70 1.42
C ALA A 188 -9.09 -15.70 1.66
N ASP A 189 -8.37 -15.57 2.78
CA ASP A 189 -7.33 -16.50 3.20
C ASP A 189 -7.89 -17.91 3.45
N ASP A 190 -9.06 -18.02 4.10
CA ASP A 190 -9.76 -19.29 4.34
C ASP A 190 -10.22 -19.96 3.03
N LEU A 191 -10.59 -19.20 2.01
CA LEU A 191 -10.93 -19.72 0.68
C LEU A 191 -9.68 -20.15 -0.08
N ILE A 192 -8.60 -19.35 -0.03
CA ILE A 192 -7.31 -19.71 -0.65
C ILE A 192 -6.78 -21.02 -0.08
N ALA A 193 -6.85 -21.21 1.25
CA ALA A 193 -6.41 -22.44 1.92
C ALA A 193 -7.24 -23.69 1.58
N LYS A 194 -8.38 -23.54 0.88
CA LYS A 194 -9.20 -24.65 0.41
C LYS A 194 -8.83 -25.11 -1.01
N LEU A 195 -8.16 -24.27 -1.80
CA LEU A 195 -7.77 -24.60 -3.19
C LEU A 195 -7.05 -25.96 -3.32
N PRO A 196 -6.13 -26.34 -2.42
CA PRO A 196 -5.45 -27.64 -2.51
C PRO A 196 -6.37 -28.86 -2.33
N LYS A 197 -7.55 -28.66 -1.72
CA LYS A 197 -8.52 -29.72 -1.40
C LYS A 197 -9.55 -29.92 -2.52
N VAL A 198 -9.62 -29.00 -3.48
CA VAL A 198 -10.52 -29.13 -4.63
C VAL A 198 -10.02 -30.30 -5.48
N SER A 199 -10.92 -31.24 -5.79
CA SER A 199 -10.58 -32.47 -6.52
C SER A 199 -10.97 -32.43 -7.99
N GLU A 200 -11.77 -31.44 -8.42
CA GLU A 200 -12.27 -31.32 -9.79
C GLU A 200 -11.58 -30.20 -10.58
N TYR A 201 -11.21 -30.50 -11.83
CA TYR A 201 -10.36 -29.63 -12.67
C TYR A 201 -11.04 -28.32 -13.06
N ASP A 202 -12.34 -28.39 -13.35
CA ASP A 202 -13.11 -27.22 -13.71
C ASP A 202 -13.43 -26.37 -12.47
N GLN A 203 -13.75 -27.01 -11.33
CA GLN A 203 -14.08 -26.32 -10.09
C GLN A 203 -12.89 -25.51 -9.55
N ILE A 204 -11.68 -26.05 -9.58
CA ILE A 204 -10.51 -25.32 -9.06
C ILE A 204 -10.21 -24.07 -9.89
N GLN A 205 -10.37 -24.12 -11.21
CA GLN A 205 -10.18 -22.96 -12.08
C GLN A 205 -11.27 -21.90 -11.84
N GLU A 206 -12.51 -22.32 -11.62
CA GLU A 206 -13.61 -21.43 -11.26
C GLU A 206 -13.37 -20.77 -9.90
N GLU A 207 -12.92 -21.52 -8.89
CA GLU A 207 -12.59 -20.97 -7.58
C GLU A 207 -11.45 -19.94 -7.66
N ILE A 208 -10.36 -20.26 -8.36
CA ILE A 208 -9.23 -19.32 -8.60
C ILE A 208 -9.74 -18.05 -9.30
N TYR A 209 -10.52 -18.21 -10.36
CA TYR A 209 -11.07 -17.08 -11.11
C TYR A 209 -11.98 -16.22 -10.22
N SER A 210 -12.84 -16.83 -9.42
CA SER A 210 -13.74 -16.12 -8.50
C SER A 210 -12.97 -15.37 -7.43
N LEU A 211 -11.91 -15.95 -6.86
CA LEU A 211 -11.06 -15.30 -5.85
C LEU A 211 -10.38 -14.04 -6.38
N ILE A 212 -9.95 -14.06 -7.64
CA ILE A 212 -9.29 -12.92 -8.26
C ILE A 212 -10.31 -11.85 -8.65
N THR A 213 -11.48 -12.24 -9.18
CA THR A 213 -12.46 -11.30 -9.76
C THR A 213 -13.45 -10.70 -8.76
N LYS A 214 -13.83 -11.42 -7.70
CA LYS A 214 -14.96 -11.07 -6.81
C LYS A 214 -14.79 -9.74 -6.08
N ASP A 215 -13.58 -9.40 -5.65
CA ASP A 215 -13.33 -8.23 -4.80
C ASP A 215 -12.56 -7.09 -5.50
N LYS A 216 -11.91 -7.36 -6.64
CA LYS A 216 -10.90 -6.44 -7.19
C LYS A 216 -11.33 -5.66 -8.42
N GLU A 217 -12.58 -5.81 -8.86
CA GLU A 217 -13.10 -5.18 -10.08
C GLU A 217 -12.10 -5.28 -11.24
N ILE A 218 -11.54 -6.47 -11.48
CA ILE A 218 -10.52 -6.65 -12.52
C ILE A 218 -11.21 -6.71 -13.88
N SER A 219 -10.61 -6.08 -14.91
CA SER A 219 -11.20 -6.02 -16.24
C SER A 219 -11.27 -7.40 -16.89
N GLU A 220 -10.21 -8.19 -16.72
CA GLU A 220 -10.06 -9.49 -17.35
C GLU A 220 -9.10 -10.37 -16.58
N VAL A 221 -9.45 -11.64 -16.44
CA VAL A 221 -8.60 -12.68 -15.84
C VAL A 221 -8.65 -13.90 -16.75
N ARG A 222 -7.50 -14.48 -17.05
CA ARG A 222 -7.38 -15.69 -17.88
C ARG A 222 -6.46 -16.68 -17.21
N ILE A 223 -6.87 -17.93 -17.15
CA ILE A 223 -6.06 -19.04 -16.66
C ILE A 223 -5.62 -19.82 -17.89
N LEU A 224 -4.30 -19.98 -18.03
CA LEU A 224 -3.67 -20.77 -19.06
C LEU A 224 -2.99 -21.96 -18.42
N ILE A 225 -3.22 -23.15 -18.96
CA ILE A 225 -2.63 -24.40 -18.47
C ILE A 225 -1.79 -25.03 -19.58
N SER A 226 -0.69 -25.66 -19.18
CA SER A 226 0.28 -26.31 -20.06
C SER A 226 -0.36 -27.52 -20.74
N ASP A 227 -0.35 -27.50 -22.06
CA ASP A 227 -0.65 -28.66 -22.89
C ASP A 227 0.68 -29.33 -23.27
N ASN A 228 1.07 -30.34 -22.49
CA ASN A 228 2.32 -31.08 -22.69
C ASN A 228 2.40 -31.75 -24.08
N GLU A 229 1.27 -32.02 -24.76
CA GLU A 229 1.29 -32.62 -26.10
C GLU A 229 1.65 -31.58 -27.18
N LYS A 230 1.30 -30.31 -26.98
CA LYS A 230 1.58 -29.22 -27.93
C LYS A 230 2.77 -28.32 -27.55
N GLY A 231 3.24 -28.39 -26.31
CA GLY A 231 4.28 -27.49 -25.78
C GLY A 231 3.82 -26.03 -25.71
N MET A 232 2.53 -25.83 -25.43
CA MET A 232 1.86 -24.53 -25.48
C MET A 232 0.96 -24.36 -24.25
N LEU A 233 0.94 -23.17 -23.68
CA LEU A 233 -0.02 -22.74 -22.68
C LEU A 233 -1.27 -22.21 -23.38
N GLU A 234 -2.41 -22.85 -23.15
CA GLU A 234 -3.68 -22.43 -23.75
C GLU A 234 -4.64 -21.91 -22.69
N THR A 235 -5.46 -20.92 -23.05
CA THR A 235 -6.53 -20.42 -22.18
C THR A 235 -7.56 -21.51 -21.94
N THR A 236 -7.68 -21.95 -20.69
CA THR A 236 -8.66 -22.95 -20.24
C THR A 236 -9.83 -22.32 -19.50
N TYR A 237 -9.64 -21.13 -18.91
CA TYR A 237 -10.69 -20.40 -18.19
C TYR A 237 -10.57 -18.87 -18.39
N PRO A 238 -11.68 -18.11 -18.47
CA PRO A 238 -13.09 -18.56 -18.42
C PRO A 238 -13.54 -19.25 -19.72
N LYS A 239 -14.46 -20.21 -19.58
CA LYS A 239 -15.05 -20.94 -20.71
C LYS A 239 -15.72 -19.95 -21.67
N GLY A 240 -15.28 -19.91 -22.93
CA GLY A 240 -15.78 -18.99 -23.96
C GLY A 240 -14.98 -17.70 -24.16
N ALA A 241 -13.91 -17.47 -23.38
CA ALA A 241 -12.97 -16.39 -23.69
C ALA A 241 -12.25 -16.64 -25.02
N LYS A 242 -11.83 -15.56 -25.69
CA LYS A 242 -10.95 -15.64 -26.87
C LYS A 242 -9.72 -16.48 -26.51
N LYS A 243 -9.42 -17.56 -27.23
CA LYS A 243 -8.24 -18.39 -26.93
C LYS A 243 -6.97 -17.57 -27.10
N VAL A 244 -6.19 -17.47 -26.03
CA VAL A 244 -4.79 -17.02 -26.06
C VAL A 244 -3.93 -18.26 -25.88
N THR A 245 -2.93 -18.39 -26.75
CA THR A 245 -1.96 -19.49 -26.74
C THR A 245 -0.57 -18.89 -26.65
N ILE A 246 0.23 -19.37 -25.70
CA ILE A 246 1.59 -18.88 -25.43
C ILE A 246 2.55 -20.08 -25.51
N PRO A 247 3.58 -20.06 -26.37
CA PRO A 247 4.57 -21.14 -26.42
C PRO A 247 5.34 -21.31 -25.11
N GLU A 248 5.46 -22.55 -24.61
CA GLU A 248 6.16 -22.82 -23.34
C GLU A 248 7.67 -22.56 -23.39
N ASN A 249 8.24 -22.66 -24.60
CA ASN A 249 9.66 -22.45 -24.84
C ASN A 249 10.08 -20.97 -24.86
N LEU A 250 9.14 -20.04 -24.64
CA LEU A 250 9.50 -18.62 -24.55
C LEU A 250 10.49 -18.41 -23.39
N PRO A 251 11.63 -17.74 -23.63
CA PRO A 251 12.62 -17.48 -22.60
C PRO A 251 12.05 -16.80 -21.34
N MET A 252 10.97 -16.03 -21.49
CA MET A 252 10.28 -15.37 -20.38
C MET A 252 9.59 -16.35 -19.43
N ILE A 253 8.99 -17.42 -19.95
CA ILE A 253 8.35 -18.47 -19.15
C ILE A 253 9.40 -19.20 -18.32
N ARG A 254 10.57 -19.46 -18.89
CA ARG A 254 11.70 -20.04 -18.17
C ARG A 254 12.19 -19.11 -17.05
N TYR A 255 12.40 -17.83 -17.36
CA TYR A 255 12.82 -16.83 -16.37
C TYR A 255 11.81 -16.72 -15.21
N LEU A 256 10.51 -16.68 -15.53
CA LEU A 256 9.45 -16.65 -14.53
C LEU A 256 9.40 -17.95 -13.73
N SER A 257 9.52 -19.12 -14.38
CA SER A 257 9.52 -20.42 -13.71
C SER A 257 10.66 -20.56 -12.70
N GLU A 258 11.82 -19.98 -12.99
CA GLU A 258 13.01 -20.08 -12.14
C GLU A 258 13.06 -19.04 -11.02
N GLU A 259 12.68 -17.78 -11.30
CA GLU A 259 13.02 -16.65 -10.40
C GLU A 259 11.82 -15.92 -9.76
N LYS A 260 10.61 -15.93 -10.33
CA LYS A 260 9.47 -15.16 -9.79
C LYS A 260 8.15 -15.93 -9.73
N THR A 261 7.37 -15.69 -8.67
CA THR A 261 6.01 -16.25 -8.53
C THR A 261 4.93 -15.32 -9.11
N VAL A 262 5.13 -14.01 -8.95
CA VAL A 262 4.26 -12.94 -9.47
C VAL A 262 5.14 -11.87 -10.10
N LEU A 263 4.79 -11.43 -11.31
CA LEU A 263 5.42 -10.33 -12.01
C LEU A 263 4.38 -9.24 -12.30
N VAL A 264 4.72 -8.00 -11.95
CA VAL A 264 3.92 -6.81 -12.27
C VAL A 264 4.59 -6.11 -13.44
N LYS A 265 3.82 -5.72 -14.46
CA LYS A 265 4.34 -5.11 -15.69
C LYS A 265 5.20 -3.87 -15.41
N GLU A 266 4.80 -3.05 -14.44
CA GLU A 266 5.53 -1.85 -14.02
C GLU A 266 6.92 -2.15 -13.42
N GLU A 267 7.20 -3.40 -13.00
CA GLU A 267 8.53 -3.80 -12.54
C GLU A 267 9.50 -4.06 -13.71
N ILE A 268 9.01 -4.27 -14.93
CA ILE A 268 9.85 -4.67 -16.07
C ILE A 268 10.92 -3.63 -16.40
N PRO A 269 10.62 -2.31 -16.50
CA PRO A 269 11.65 -1.30 -16.73
C PRO A 269 12.74 -1.28 -15.67
N TYR A 270 12.38 -1.57 -14.41
CA TYR A 270 13.34 -1.66 -13.32
C TYR A 270 14.23 -2.91 -13.44
N LEU A 271 13.64 -4.05 -13.81
CA LEU A 271 14.38 -5.29 -14.05
C LEU A 271 15.33 -5.16 -15.25
N LEU A 272 14.93 -4.47 -16.32
CA LEU A 272 15.78 -4.23 -17.49
C LEU A 272 17.08 -3.51 -17.14
N ASN A 273 17.06 -2.63 -16.13
CA ASN A 273 18.24 -1.87 -15.70
C ASN A 273 19.20 -2.65 -14.78
N LEU A 274 18.73 -3.72 -14.13
CA LEU A 274 19.50 -4.48 -13.15
C LEU A 274 20.07 -5.79 -13.70
N THR A 275 19.76 -6.13 -14.95
CA THR A 275 20.00 -7.48 -15.47
C THR A 275 21.01 -7.48 -16.62
N SER A 276 21.77 -8.56 -16.75
CA SER A 276 22.74 -8.80 -17.83
C SER A 276 22.10 -8.73 -19.23
N GLU A 277 22.87 -8.34 -20.24
CA GLU A 277 22.40 -8.15 -21.64
C GLU A 277 21.60 -9.33 -22.20
N SER A 278 21.96 -10.57 -21.83
CA SER A 278 21.26 -11.78 -22.29
C SER A 278 19.82 -11.93 -21.76
N LYS A 279 19.50 -11.32 -20.61
CA LYS A 279 18.15 -11.33 -20.02
C LYS A 279 17.33 -10.10 -20.43
N ILE A 280 17.97 -9.06 -20.99
CA ILE A 280 17.29 -7.84 -21.46
C ILE A 280 16.38 -8.14 -22.65
N SER A 281 16.84 -8.94 -23.63
CA SER A 281 16.01 -9.37 -24.77
C SER A 281 14.75 -10.11 -24.31
N VAL A 282 14.94 -11.06 -23.38
CA VAL A 282 13.85 -11.86 -22.79
C VAL A 282 12.79 -10.99 -22.11
N LEU A 283 13.21 -9.97 -21.37
CA LEU A 283 12.30 -9.05 -20.68
C LEU A 283 11.55 -8.11 -21.64
N LYS A 284 12.16 -7.74 -22.78
CA LYS A 284 11.50 -6.94 -23.82
C LYS A 284 10.43 -7.74 -24.55
N ASP A 285 10.72 -8.99 -24.89
CA ASP A 285 9.73 -9.89 -25.51
C ASP A 285 8.54 -10.09 -24.56
N LEU A 286 8.82 -10.25 -23.26
CA LEU A 286 7.80 -10.34 -22.21
C LEU A 286 6.92 -9.08 -22.13
N GLU A 287 7.51 -7.89 -22.18
CA GLU A 287 6.76 -6.64 -22.16
C GLU A 287 5.81 -6.54 -23.36
N ALA A 288 6.28 -6.93 -24.56
CA ALA A 288 5.48 -6.94 -25.77
C ALA A 288 4.28 -7.91 -25.68
N GLU A 289 4.49 -9.11 -25.13
CA GLU A 289 3.42 -10.11 -24.97
C GLU A 289 2.36 -9.66 -23.95
N LEU A 290 2.78 -9.06 -22.84
CA LEU A 290 1.89 -8.50 -21.82
C LEU A 290 1.07 -7.33 -22.37
N LEU A 291 1.64 -6.52 -23.28
CA LEU A 291 0.92 -5.47 -23.99
C LEU A 291 -0.14 -6.06 -24.93
N GLN A 292 0.18 -7.09 -25.71
CA GLN A 292 -0.76 -7.72 -26.64
C GLN A 292 -1.95 -8.38 -25.91
N THR A 293 -1.70 -8.96 -24.74
CA THR A 293 -2.72 -9.64 -23.93
C THR A 293 -3.45 -8.71 -22.95
N ASN A 294 -3.10 -7.41 -22.94
CA ASN A 294 -3.61 -6.43 -21.98
C ASN A 294 -3.45 -6.88 -20.51
N THR A 295 -2.33 -7.53 -20.20
CA THR A 295 -2.00 -8.08 -18.88
C THR A 295 -1.16 -7.07 -18.09
N GLU A 296 -1.56 -6.79 -16.85
CA GLU A 296 -0.78 -5.97 -15.91
C GLU A 296 -0.04 -6.82 -14.87
N VAL A 297 -0.62 -7.95 -14.46
CA VAL A 297 -0.01 -8.87 -13.50
C VAL A 297 -0.02 -10.28 -14.05
N LEU A 298 1.13 -10.92 -13.99
CA LEU A 298 1.35 -12.30 -14.39
C LEU A 298 1.63 -13.14 -13.16
N ILE A 299 0.83 -14.18 -12.94
CA ILE A 299 0.98 -15.11 -11.82
C ILE A 299 1.39 -16.48 -12.39
N THR A 300 2.42 -17.08 -11.81
CA THR A 300 2.87 -18.40 -12.21
C THR A 300 2.24 -19.49 -11.35
N LEU A 301 1.95 -20.63 -11.97
CA LEU A 301 1.47 -21.84 -11.29
C LEU A 301 2.49 -22.94 -11.55
N LYS A 302 3.12 -23.46 -10.49
CA LYS A 302 4.28 -24.36 -10.59
C LYS A 302 4.04 -25.66 -9.82
N SER A 303 4.56 -26.76 -10.33
CA SER A 303 4.64 -28.01 -9.57
C SER A 303 5.75 -27.92 -8.51
N ASP A 304 5.73 -28.83 -7.53
CA ASP A 304 6.80 -28.99 -6.52
C ASP A 304 8.21 -29.10 -7.15
N TYR A 305 8.30 -29.62 -8.38
CA TYR A 305 9.55 -29.70 -9.15
C TYR A 305 9.94 -28.41 -9.90
N LYS A 306 9.35 -27.26 -9.54
CA LYS A 306 9.52 -25.97 -10.24
C LYS A 306 9.17 -25.98 -11.74
N LYS A 307 8.49 -27.03 -12.21
CA LYS A 307 7.95 -27.10 -13.57
C LYS A 307 6.72 -26.18 -13.65
N LEU A 308 6.68 -25.31 -14.66
CA LEU A 308 5.50 -24.48 -14.90
C LEU A 308 4.32 -25.38 -15.32
N ILE A 309 3.22 -25.28 -14.60
CA ILE A 309 1.95 -25.95 -14.89
C ILE A 309 1.01 -25.00 -15.65
N GLY A 310 1.07 -23.71 -15.32
CA GLY A 310 0.18 -22.72 -15.91
C GLY A 310 0.54 -21.28 -15.56
N LEU A 311 -0.19 -20.36 -16.16
CA LEU A 311 -0.12 -18.93 -15.91
C LEU A 311 -1.52 -18.39 -15.63
N ILE A 312 -1.61 -17.40 -14.75
CA ILE A 312 -2.80 -16.56 -14.63
C ILE A 312 -2.44 -15.17 -15.12
N LEU A 313 -3.11 -14.75 -16.19
CA LEU A 313 -3.03 -13.41 -16.73
C LEU A 313 -4.10 -12.56 -16.04
N VAL A 314 -3.67 -11.46 -15.42
CA VAL A 314 -4.54 -10.53 -14.73
C VAL A 314 -4.41 -9.16 -15.40
N GLY A 315 -5.50 -8.69 -15.98
CA GLY A 315 -5.59 -7.40 -16.65
C GLY A 315 -5.65 -6.22 -15.68
N PRO A 316 -5.86 -4.99 -16.18
CA PRO A 316 -5.99 -3.81 -15.33
C PRO A 316 -7.19 -3.89 -14.38
N LYS A 317 -7.10 -3.16 -13.27
CA LYS A 317 -8.31 -2.86 -12.47
C LYS A 317 -9.26 -1.99 -13.29
N LYS A 318 -10.56 -2.25 -13.25
CA LYS A 318 -11.61 -1.41 -13.87
C LYS A 318 -11.55 0.03 -13.38
N SER A 319 -11.10 0.24 -12.14
CA SER A 319 -10.85 1.57 -11.59
C SER A 319 -9.71 2.34 -12.26
N GLY A 320 -8.86 1.68 -13.06
CA GLY A 320 -7.65 2.24 -13.66
C GLY A 320 -6.52 2.52 -12.66
N ASN A 321 -6.57 1.90 -11.48
CA ASN A 321 -5.59 2.06 -10.42
C ASN A 321 -4.53 0.96 -10.52
N ALA A 322 -3.28 1.29 -10.19
CA ALA A 322 -2.22 0.29 -10.08
C ALA A 322 -2.53 -0.77 -9.00
N TYR A 323 -1.91 -1.93 -9.14
CA TYR A 323 -1.89 -2.95 -8.11
C TYR A 323 -1.05 -2.51 -6.91
N THR A 324 -1.59 -2.72 -5.70
CA THR A 324 -0.93 -2.39 -4.44
C THR A 324 -0.02 -3.54 -4.00
N VAL A 325 0.88 -3.28 -3.04
CA VAL A 325 1.71 -4.34 -2.41
C VAL A 325 0.85 -5.44 -1.80
N GLN A 326 -0.29 -5.07 -1.23
CA GLN A 326 -1.25 -6.01 -0.65
C GLN A 326 -1.87 -6.91 -1.72
N ASP A 327 -2.15 -6.35 -2.90
CA ASP A 327 -2.64 -7.13 -4.04
C ASP A 327 -1.63 -8.16 -4.50
N ILE A 328 -0.36 -7.75 -4.61
CA ILE A 328 0.74 -8.63 -5.02
C ILE A 328 0.91 -9.76 -4.01
N ASN A 329 0.87 -9.46 -2.70
CA ASN A 329 0.95 -10.48 -1.66
C ASN A 329 -0.22 -11.46 -1.69
N PHE A 330 -1.43 -10.98 -1.99
CA PHE A 330 -2.60 -11.82 -2.21
C PHE A 330 -2.41 -12.75 -3.43
N PHE A 331 -1.91 -12.24 -4.55
CA PHE A 331 -1.61 -13.05 -5.73
C PHE A 331 -0.52 -14.09 -5.48
N LYS A 332 0.49 -13.77 -4.65
CA LYS A 332 1.51 -14.74 -4.22
C LYS A 332 0.91 -15.90 -3.41
N LYS A 333 -0.04 -15.62 -2.51
CA LYS A 333 -0.75 -16.66 -1.76
C LYS A 333 -1.59 -17.54 -2.68
N ILE A 334 -2.33 -16.93 -3.62
CA ILE A 334 -3.08 -17.68 -4.64
C ILE A 334 -2.13 -18.56 -5.44
N SER A 335 -1.02 -18.00 -5.96
CA SER A 335 -0.01 -18.76 -6.71
C SER A 335 0.43 -20.02 -5.96
N ALA A 336 0.74 -19.91 -4.67
CA ALA A 336 1.19 -21.04 -3.86
C ALA A 336 0.12 -22.12 -3.71
N GLU A 337 -1.08 -21.77 -3.24
CA GLU A 337 -2.13 -22.78 -2.96
C GLU A 337 -2.78 -23.31 -4.25
N ALA A 338 -2.98 -22.45 -5.24
CA ALA A 338 -3.52 -22.85 -6.55
C ALA A 338 -2.55 -23.77 -7.30
N SER A 339 -1.24 -23.56 -7.15
CA SER A 339 -0.21 -24.45 -7.71
C SER A 339 -0.37 -25.87 -7.18
N ILE A 340 -0.53 -26.02 -5.85
CA ILE A 340 -0.71 -27.33 -5.20
C ILE A 340 -2.01 -27.97 -5.67
N GLY A 341 -3.12 -27.24 -5.61
CA GLY A 341 -4.42 -27.78 -6.02
C GLY A 341 -4.47 -28.17 -7.49
N LEU A 342 -3.97 -27.31 -8.40
CA LEU A 342 -3.96 -27.63 -9.83
C LEU A 342 -3.04 -28.79 -10.15
N ALA A 343 -1.86 -28.88 -9.49
CA ALA A 343 -0.98 -30.03 -9.65
C ALA A 343 -1.68 -31.33 -9.27
N ASN A 344 -2.36 -31.35 -8.11
CA ASN A 344 -3.10 -32.52 -7.63
C ASN A 344 -4.15 -32.95 -8.65
N VAL A 345 -4.99 -32.02 -9.09
CA VAL A 345 -6.11 -32.35 -9.97
C VAL A 345 -5.65 -32.75 -11.38
N LEU A 346 -4.61 -32.11 -11.92
CA LEU A 346 -4.03 -32.50 -13.20
C LEU A 346 -3.40 -33.89 -13.15
N LEU A 347 -2.75 -34.26 -12.04
CA LEU A 347 -2.21 -35.60 -11.83
C LEU A 347 -3.32 -36.67 -11.86
N TYR A 348 -4.42 -36.43 -11.14
CA TYR A 348 -5.60 -37.31 -11.16
C TYR A 348 -6.21 -37.42 -12.56
N LYS A 349 -6.39 -36.28 -13.26
CA LYS A 349 -6.94 -36.24 -14.61
C LYS A 349 -6.12 -37.09 -15.59
N HIS A 350 -4.81 -36.92 -15.59
CA HIS A 350 -3.92 -37.72 -16.46
C HIS A 350 -3.97 -39.22 -16.14
N THR A 351 -4.12 -39.58 -14.86
CA THR A 351 -4.22 -40.99 -14.46
C THR A 351 -5.53 -41.60 -14.95
N ILE A 352 -6.65 -40.88 -14.82
CA ILE A 352 -7.97 -41.33 -15.30
C ILE A 352 -7.99 -41.42 -16.83
N GLU A 353 -7.48 -40.41 -17.54
CA GLU A 353 -7.41 -40.42 -19.01
C GLU A 353 -6.50 -41.55 -19.53
N GLY A 354 -5.38 -41.79 -18.86
CA GLY A 354 -4.48 -42.91 -19.16
C GLY A 354 -5.16 -44.28 -18.95
N LEU A 355 -5.89 -44.45 -17.84
CA LEU A 355 -6.67 -45.66 -17.58
C LEU A 355 -7.75 -45.89 -18.64
N LYS A 356 -8.49 -44.84 -19.01
CA LYS A 356 -9.49 -44.91 -20.09
C LYS A 356 -8.88 -45.36 -21.41
N ARG A 357 -7.75 -44.77 -21.83
CA ARG A 357 -7.04 -45.16 -23.06
C ARG A 357 -6.59 -46.63 -23.02
N ARG A 358 -6.20 -47.16 -21.85
CA ARG A 358 -5.78 -48.57 -21.70
C ARG A 358 -6.96 -49.54 -21.71
N ILE A 359 -8.10 -49.15 -21.13
CA ILE A 359 -9.36 -49.90 -21.23
C ILE A 359 -9.85 -49.93 -22.68
N GLU A 360 -9.83 -48.80 -23.39
CA GLU A 360 -10.20 -48.72 -24.82
C GLU A 360 -9.29 -49.56 -25.72
N LYS A 361 -8.02 -49.72 -25.34
CA LYS A 361 -7.06 -50.61 -26.02
C LYS A 361 -7.18 -52.09 -25.63
N GLY A 362 -8.07 -52.43 -24.70
CA GLY A 362 -8.24 -53.81 -24.22
C GLY A 362 -7.08 -54.35 -23.37
N GLU A 363 -6.20 -53.47 -22.87
CA GLU A 363 -5.05 -53.85 -22.03
C GLU A 363 -5.45 -54.13 -20.57
N ILE A 364 -6.65 -53.74 -20.16
CA ILE A 364 -7.19 -53.90 -18.81
C ILE A 364 -8.64 -54.38 -18.96
N GLY A 365 -8.93 -55.59 -18.45
CA GLY A 365 -10.29 -56.11 -18.38
C GLY A 365 -11.12 -55.36 -17.35
N VAL A 366 -12.34 -54.98 -17.73
CA VAL A 366 -13.36 -54.52 -16.78
C VAL A 366 -14.18 -55.76 -16.43
N ASP A 367 -13.74 -56.50 -15.41
CA ASP A 367 -14.49 -57.60 -14.82
C ASP A 367 -15.59 -57.08 -13.88
#